data_AF-A0A0B2JUL3-F1
#
_entry.id   AF-A0A0B2JUL3-F1
#
_cell.length_a   1.000
_cell.length_b   1.000
_cell.length_c   1.000
_cell.angle_alpha   90.00
_cell.angle_beta   90.00
_cell.angle_gamma   90.00
#
_symmetry.space_group_name_H-M   'P 1'
#
loop_
_entity.id
_entity.type
_entity.pdbx_description
1 polymer ?
#
loop_
_entity_poly.entity_id
_entity_poly.type
_entity_poly.pdbx_seq_one_letter_code
_entity_poly.pdbx_strand_id
1 'polypeptide(L)'
;MQHYIYCNDALLAGAFARSNKMMRFIDSKYNTDKDKFYQAAKKNDRFKSRFITGNRLPIRMSAIKALGIIEAAKSDEALDREMFGAASRAFKSIYNIFEDTKRLEFAHGFMEEVFYTMRVGDNKTDDRLHDAYALYMYFCDEYDLNPDDDSELFQRVVPVVQGKEIAYMQDFADIGRKFAKDWEQEKNARDLMESTAHICGGKSLEDIGAHLDPESPEAGIFNMMWDFAQLDNIPVSMYEGERFTNKEIQDIFNVISMNIIKNACIPDDINIYYVAALYMRSFARLYHEAEAVVDAYAGIVRESEQQKEVMRNNVAMASKIAELEKLAKERQEKLNAIQLELDREKKKNRELAEAAAIKDEQIKILQNVLQENDSRPAAADADEGTKTKKLELAQNTKAVVFGGHPNWQAELKKAAPDYNIVDADNYGFDAKIMDKADVVVIKTDYMAHAQWYKVIERARKLKKRTVFFSGNNIEELLLKIGS
;
A
#
# COMPACT_ATOMS: atom_id res chain seq x y z
N MET A 1 -42.01 16.85 -13.52
CA MET A 1 -41.47 17.66 -12.41
C MET A 1 -40.24 16.94 -11.91
N GLN A 2 -39.04 17.41 -12.25
CA GLN A 2 -37.82 16.85 -11.68
C GLN A 2 -37.72 17.35 -10.23
N HIS A 3 -37.46 16.46 -9.27
CA HIS A 3 -37.18 16.87 -7.89
C HIS A 3 -36.00 17.84 -7.91
N TYR A 4 -36.23 19.06 -7.43
CA TYR A 4 -35.19 20.05 -7.30
C TYR A 4 -34.28 19.65 -6.14
N ILE A 5 -32.99 19.46 -6.39
CA ILE A 5 -32.01 19.37 -5.31
C ILE A 5 -31.81 20.80 -4.81
N TYR A 6 -32.23 21.06 -3.57
CA TYR A 6 -32.28 22.39 -2.96
C TYR A 6 -30.88 23.00 -2.77
N CYS A 7 -29.92 22.20 -2.31
CA CYS A 7 -28.51 22.57 -2.25
C CYS A 7 -27.79 22.15 -3.53
N ASN A 8 -27.39 23.13 -4.35
CA ASN A 8 -26.59 22.86 -5.54
C ASN A 8 -25.09 22.97 -5.19
N ASP A 9 -24.41 21.83 -5.16
CA ASP A 9 -22.98 21.75 -4.78
C ASP A 9 -22.09 22.69 -5.61
N ALA A 10 -22.39 22.87 -6.90
CA ALA A 10 -21.59 23.76 -7.75
C ALA A 10 -21.78 25.24 -7.39
N LEU A 11 -23.01 25.62 -7.01
CA LEU A 11 -23.29 26.96 -6.50
C LEU A 11 -22.61 27.19 -5.14
N LEU A 12 -22.70 26.22 -4.23
CA LEU A 12 -22.06 26.29 -2.92
C LEU A 12 -20.53 26.35 -3.05
N ALA A 13 -19.95 25.52 -3.93
CA ALA A 13 -18.53 25.55 -4.25
C ALA A 13 -18.08 26.92 -4.79
N GLY A 14 -18.90 27.55 -5.65
CA GLY A 14 -18.68 28.91 -6.13
C GLY A 14 -18.68 29.95 -4.99
N ALA A 15 -19.63 29.84 -4.06
CA ALA A 15 -19.69 30.72 -2.89
C ALA A 15 -18.46 30.57 -1.99
N PHE A 16 -18.04 29.33 -1.73
CA PHE A 16 -16.84 29.04 -0.96
C PHE A 16 -15.58 29.59 -1.65
N ALA A 17 -15.47 29.41 -2.96
CA ALA A 17 -14.35 29.88 -3.78
C ALA A 17 -14.15 31.41 -3.74
N ARG A 18 -15.23 32.17 -3.61
CA ARG A 18 -15.19 33.64 -3.52
C ARG A 18 -14.85 34.16 -2.12
N SER A 19 -14.85 33.31 -1.10
CA SER A 19 -14.56 33.69 0.28
C SER A 19 -13.13 33.31 0.69
N ASN A 20 -12.26 34.32 0.84
CA ASN A 20 -10.89 34.11 1.34
C ASN A 20 -10.85 33.40 2.71
N LYS A 21 -11.86 33.64 3.57
CA LYS A 21 -11.95 32.97 4.88
C LYS A 21 -12.27 31.49 4.72
N MET A 22 -13.23 31.16 3.85
CA MET A 22 -13.60 29.78 3.58
C MET A 22 -12.47 29.03 2.85
N MET A 23 -11.81 29.69 1.91
CA MET A 23 -10.70 29.09 1.16
C MET A 23 -9.50 28.72 2.04
N ARG A 24 -9.25 29.42 3.16
CA ARG A 24 -8.23 28.96 4.12
C ARG A 24 -8.53 27.57 4.69
N PHE A 25 -9.80 27.28 4.97
CA PHE A 25 -10.23 25.95 5.40
C PHE A 25 -10.13 24.94 4.25
N ILE A 26 -10.69 25.28 3.09
CA ILE A 26 -10.69 24.41 1.91
C ILE A 26 -9.27 24.06 1.47
N ASP A 27 -8.38 25.04 1.35
CA ASP A 27 -6.99 24.79 0.97
C ASP A 27 -6.25 23.96 2.03
N SER A 28 -6.49 24.21 3.32
CA SER A 28 -5.89 23.42 4.40
C SER A 28 -6.29 21.95 4.31
N LYS A 29 -7.54 21.64 3.98
CA LYS A 29 -8.03 20.26 3.81
C LYS A 29 -7.58 19.68 2.47
N TYR A 30 -7.77 20.42 1.38
CA TYR A 30 -7.42 19.97 0.03
C TYR A 30 -5.94 19.59 -0.08
N ASN A 31 -5.05 20.34 0.57
CA ASN A 31 -3.61 20.07 0.54
C ASN A 31 -3.18 18.83 1.35
N THR A 32 -4.04 18.22 2.19
CA THR A 32 -3.68 16.97 2.86
C THR A 32 -3.70 15.77 1.91
N ASP A 33 -4.57 15.81 0.89
CA ASP A 33 -4.70 14.76 -0.13
C ASP A 33 -5.35 15.34 -1.40
N LYS A 34 -4.53 16.03 -2.21
CA LYS A 34 -5.01 16.75 -3.40
C LYS A 34 -5.71 15.82 -4.40
N ASP A 35 -5.21 14.59 -4.53
CA ASP A 35 -5.72 13.63 -5.51
C ASP A 35 -7.07 13.08 -5.08
N LYS A 36 -7.23 12.68 -3.81
CA LYS A 36 -8.53 12.25 -3.27
C LYS A 36 -9.62 13.28 -3.55
N PHE A 37 -9.39 14.53 -3.17
CA PHE A 37 -10.40 15.58 -3.30
C PHE A 37 -10.64 15.99 -4.75
N TYR A 38 -9.61 15.99 -5.60
CA TYR A 38 -9.83 16.25 -7.02
C TYR A 38 -10.63 15.14 -7.71
N GLN A 39 -10.37 13.87 -7.37
CA GLN A 39 -11.15 12.75 -7.91
C GLN A 39 -12.59 12.77 -7.37
N ALA A 40 -12.80 13.17 -6.12
CA ALA A 40 -14.14 13.42 -5.59
C ALA A 40 -14.86 14.50 -6.41
N ALA A 41 -14.22 15.65 -6.64
CA ALA A 41 -14.78 16.71 -7.47
C ALA A 41 -15.18 16.21 -8.87
N LYS A 42 -14.32 15.42 -9.53
CA LYS A 42 -14.58 14.86 -10.87
C LYS A 42 -15.76 13.90 -10.93
N LYS A 43 -16.09 13.22 -9.82
CA LYS A 43 -17.23 12.29 -9.73
C LYS A 43 -18.55 13.01 -9.53
N ASN A 44 -18.54 14.25 -9.05
CA ASN A 44 -19.74 15.04 -8.86
C ASN A 44 -20.37 15.40 -10.24
N ASP A 45 -21.67 15.13 -10.41
CA ASP A 45 -22.40 15.36 -11.66
C ASP A 45 -22.39 16.83 -12.11
N ARG A 46 -22.11 17.76 -11.19
CA ARG A 46 -22.03 19.19 -11.42
C ARG A 46 -20.60 19.70 -11.64
N PHE A 47 -19.60 18.82 -11.79
CA PHE A 47 -18.20 19.20 -12.06
C PHE A 47 -18.05 20.12 -13.29
N LYS A 48 -18.87 19.88 -14.32
CA LYS A 48 -18.93 20.69 -15.55
C LYS A 48 -20.00 21.79 -15.52
N SER A 49 -20.60 22.05 -14.36
CA SER A 49 -21.60 23.11 -14.21
C SER A 49 -20.96 24.47 -14.49
N ARG A 50 -21.73 25.38 -15.09
CA ARG A 50 -21.31 26.76 -15.35
C ARG A 50 -20.87 27.51 -14.11
N PHE A 51 -21.42 27.14 -12.96
CA PHE A 51 -21.06 27.75 -11.68
C PHE A 51 -19.67 27.32 -11.20
N ILE A 52 -19.05 26.36 -11.89
CA ILE A 52 -17.64 26.02 -11.80
C ILE A 52 -16.92 26.58 -13.03
N THR A 53 -17.28 26.13 -14.23
CA THR A 53 -16.52 26.34 -15.47
C THR A 53 -16.61 27.75 -16.02
N GLY A 54 -17.71 28.47 -15.80
CA GLY A 54 -17.93 29.83 -16.30
C GLY A 54 -17.32 30.94 -15.44
N ASN A 55 -16.63 30.61 -14.33
CA ASN A 55 -15.92 31.59 -13.54
C ASN A 55 -14.55 31.89 -14.13
N ARG A 56 -13.99 33.05 -13.76
CA ARG A 56 -12.57 33.36 -13.98
C ARG A 56 -11.69 32.23 -13.44
N LEU A 57 -10.63 31.90 -14.17
CA LEU A 57 -9.72 30.79 -13.88
C LEU A 57 -9.33 30.63 -12.39
N PRO A 58 -8.93 31.69 -11.63
CA PRO A 58 -8.58 31.52 -10.22
C PRO A 58 -9.75 31.05 -9.33
N ILE A 59 -10.95 31.57 -9.60
CA ILE A 59 -12.17 31.20 -8.88
C ILE A 59 -12.60 29.79 -9.29
N ARG A 60 -12.55 29.46 -10.59
CA ARG A 60 -12.82 28.11 -11.10
C ARG A 60 -11.93 27.06 -10.41
N MET A 61 -10.63 27.33 -10.32
CA MET A 61 -9.70 26.44 -9.63
C MET A 61 -10.03 26.26 -8.15
N SER A 62 -10.42 27.34 -7.47
CA SER A 62 -10.83 27.32 -6.07
C SER A 62 -12.17 26.59 -5.87
N ALA A 63 -13.11 26.76 -6.80
CA ALA A 63 -14.41 26.10 -6.79
C ALA A 63 -14.25 24.59 -7.02
N ILE A 64 -13.33 24.15 -7.88
CA ILE A 64 -13.00 22.72 -8.03
C ILE A 64 -12.50 22.12 -6.72
N LYS A 65 -11.62 22.83 -5.99
CA LYS A 65 -11.16 22.37 -4.67
C LYS A 65 -12.32 22.28 -3.68
N ALA A 66 -13.14 23.32 -3.61
CA ALA A 66 -14.30 23.37 -2.73
C ALA A 66 -15.29 22.24 -3.04
N LEU A 67 -15.59 22.00 -4.32
CA LEU A 67 -16.45 20.91 -4.78
C LEU A 67 -15.91 19.54 -4.36
N GLY A 68 -14.59 19.36 -4.41
CA GLY A 68 -13.94 18.13 -3.95
C GLY A 68 -14.10 17.90 -2.45
N ILE A 69 -14.02 18.96 -1.64
CA ILE A 69 -14.27 18.88 -0.18
C ILE A 69 -15.75 18.61 0.09
N ILE A 70 -16.67 19.33 -0.57
CA ILE A 70 -18.13 19.15 -0.44
C ILE A 70 -18.52 17.70 -0.76
N GLU A 71 -18.02 17.17 -1.88
CA GLU A 71 -18.32 15.80 -2.29
C GLU A 71 -17.76 14.77 -1.31
N ALA A 72 -16.55 15.00 -0.76
CA ALA A 72 -15.99 14.10 0.24
C ALA A 72 -16.76 14.13 1.57
N ALA A 73 -17.23 15.32 1.99
CA ALA A 73 -17.97 15.54 3.23
C ALA A 73 -19.28 14.73 3.30
N LYS A 74 -19.96 14.51 2.17
CA LYS A 74 -21.15 13.63 2.08
C LYS A 74 -20.96 12.21 2.62
N SER A 75 -19.71 11.75 2.69
CA SER A 75 -19.34 10.41 3.20
C SER A 75 -18.47 10.45 4.47
N ASP A 76 -18.22 11.65 5.02
CA ASP A 76 -17.31 11.89 6.14
C ASP A 76 -17.93 12.93 7.09
N GLU A 77 -18.71 12.45 8.08
CA GLU A 77 -19.40 13.29 9.07
C GLU A 77 -18.46 14.19 9.90
N ALA A 78 -17.18 13.83 10.02
CA ALA A 78 -16.22 14.67 10.72
C ALA A 78 -15.82 15.87 9.85
N LEU A 79 -15.50 15.61 8.58
CA LEU A 79 -15.19 16.65 7.60
C LEU A 79 -16.38 17.58 7.38
N ASP A 80 -17.59 17.02 7.33
CA ASP A 80 -18.84 17.76 7.15
C ASP A 80 -19.09 18.75 8.28
N ARG A 81 -19.02 18.31 9.55
CA ARG A 81 -19.14 19.19 10.72
C ARG A 81 -18.06 20.28 10.76
N GLU A 82 -16.84 19.95 10.37
CA GLU A 82 -15.77 20.95 10.26
C GLU A 82 -16.06 21.98 9.17
N MET A 83 -16.57 21.54 8.02
CA MET A 83 -16.96 22.39 6.89
C MET A 83 -18.10 23.33 7.28
N PHE A 84 -19.15 22.82 7.92
CA PHE A 84 -20.25 23.62 8.44
C PHE A 84 -19.76 24.68 9.44
N GLY A 85 -18.90 24.28 10.38
CA GLY A 85 -18.27 25.21 11.33
C GLY A 85 -17.42 26.28 10.62
N ALA A 86 -16.71 25.94 9.55
CA ALA A 86 -15.96 26.90 8.76
C ALA A 86 -16.88 27.86 7.99
N ALA A 87 -17.95 27.35 7.39
CA ALA A 87 -18.92 28.12 6.61
C ALA A 87 -19.65 29.14 7.50
N SER A 88 -20.18 28.73 8.66
CA SER A 88 -20.86 29.63 9.62
C SER A 88 -19.97 30.79 10.07
N ARG A 89 -18.66 30.54 10.27
CA ARG A 89 -17.68 31.59 10.60
C ARG A 89 -17.31 32.48 9.41
N ALA A 90 -17.16 31.89 8.23
CA ALA A 90 -16.76 32.59 7.01
C ALA A 90 -17.90 33.52 6.52
N PHE A 91 -19.15 33.09 6.68
CA PHE A 91 -20.35 33.75 6.20
C PHE A 91 -21.28 34.18 7.35
N LYS A 92 -20.67 34.72 8.41
CA LYS A 92 -21.36 35.06 9.67
C LYS A 92 -22.64 35.88 9.49
N SER A 93 -22.68 36.84 8.58
CA SER A 93 -23.87 37.67 8.38
C SER A 93 -25.07 36.85 7.90
N ILE A 94 -24.88 35.96 6.92
CA ILE A 94 -25.94 35.07 6.42
C ILE A 94 -26.31 34.06 7.49
N TYR A 95 -25.29 33.48 8.14
CA TYR A 95 -25.50 32.47 9.17
C TYR A 95 -26.31 33.03 10.34
N ASN A 96 -26.03 34.25 10.79
CA ASN A 96 -26.82 34.92 11.82
C ASN A 96 -28.27 35.15 11.37
N ILE A 97 -28.48 35.62 10.14
CA ILE A 97 -29.84 35.81 9.60
C ILE A 97 -30.59 34.47 9.58
N PHE A 98 -29.93 33.40 9.14
CA PHE A 98 -30.48 32.05 9.19
C PHE A 98 -30.75 31.57 10.63
N GLU A 99 -29.84 31.82 11.56
CA GLU A 99 -29.94 31.38 12.96
C GLU A 99 -31.03 32.14 13.74
N ASP A 100 -31.25 33.41 13.43
CA ASP A 100 -32.29 34.24 14.03
C ASP A 100 -33.68 33.81 13.54
N THR A 101 -33.79 33.38 12.28
CA THR A 101 -35.07 32.96 11.72
C THR A 101 -35.35 31.49 11.96
N LYS A 102 -34.36 30.61 11.77
CA LYS A 102 -34.50 29.13 11.65
C LYS A 102 -35.75 28.75 10.88
N ARG A 103 -36.11 29.58 9.91
CA ARG A 103 -37.36 29.50 9.17
C ARG A 103 -37.05 29.38 7.72
N LEU A 104 -38.00 28.74 7.08
CA LEU A 104 -37.93 28.31 5.72
C LEU A 104 -38.84 29.17 4.82
N GLU A 105 -39.65 30.04 5.43
CA GLU A 105 -40.51 30.99 4.74
C GLU A 105 -39.65 32.06 4.06
N PHE A 106 -39.50 31.89 2.75
CA PHE A 106 -39.00 32.90 1.83
C PHE A 106 -40.01 34.06 1.68
N ALA A 107 -40.38 34.72 2.78
CA ALA A 107 -41.18 35.93 2.69
C ALA A 107 -40.39 37.00 1.91
N HIS A 108 -41.07 37.79 1.07
CA HIS A 108 -40.42 38.77 0.19
C HIS A 108 -39.44 39.70 0.94
N GLY A 109 -39.84 40.16 2.13
CA GLY A 109 -38.99 40.99 2.99
C GLY A 109 -37.74 40.29 3.53
N PHE A 110 -37.78 38.97 3.76
CA PHE A 110 -36.64 38.20 4.28
C PHE A 110 -35.55 38.00 3.24
N MET A 111 -35.93 37.64 2.01
CA MET A 111 -34.94 37.55 0.93
C MET A 111 -34.50 38.92 0.47
N GLU A 112 -35.37 39.93 0.48
CA GLU A 112 -34.90 41.31 0.36
C GLU A 112 -33.87 41.62 1.44
N GLU A 113 -34.07 41.25 2.70
CA GLU A 113 -33.11 41.49 3.78
C GLU A 113 -31.79 40.71 3.61
N VAL A 114 -31.82 39.43 3.24
CA VAL A 114 -30.63 38.63 2.86
C VAL A 114 -29.93 39.23 1.63
N PHE A 115 -30.69 39.64 0.62
CA PHE A 115 -30.17 40.30 -0.58
C PHE A 115 -29.66 41.71 -0.28
N TYR A 116 -30.29 42.46 0.61
CA TYR A 116 -29.92 43.82 1.00
C TYR A 116 -28.68 43.81 1.89
N THR A 117 -28.60 42.89 2.85
CA THR A 117 -27.40 42.68 3.69
C THR A 117 -26.20 42.22 2.88
N MET A 118 -26.40 41.48 1.78
CA MET A 118 -25.36 41.20 0.78
C MET A 118 -25.08 42.33 -0.22
N ARG A 119 -26.05 43.23 -0.41
CA ARG A 119 -25.94 44.47 -1.22
C ARG A 119 -25.30 45.64 -0.44
N VAL A 120 -24.90 45.46 0.82
CA VAL A 120 -24.16 46.51 1.56
C VAL A 120 -22.69 46.51 1.14
N GLY A 121 -22.44 47.15 0.00
CA GLY A 121 -21.14 47.51 -0.54
C GLY A 121 -21.28 47.89 -2.02
N ASP A 122 -20.49 48.88 -2.48
CA ASP A 122 -20.58 49.49 -3.82
C ASP A 122 -20.40 48.51 -5.01
N ASN A 123 -20.09 47.23 -4.76
CA ASN A 123 -19.85 46.20 -5.77
C ASN A 123 -21.00 45.18 -5.83
N LYS A 124 -22.05 45.53 -6.57
CA LYS A 124 -23.22 44.67 -6.86
C LYS A 124 -22.86 43.69 -7.98
N THR A 125 -22.84 42.38 -7.72
CA THR A 125 -22.64 41.34 -8.76
C THR A 125 -23.71 40.26 -8.68
N ASP A 126 -24.06 39.67 -9.82
CA ASP A 126 -25.00 38.54 -9.94
C ASP A 126 -24.53 37.31 -9.12
N ASP A 127 -23.21 37.12 -9.00
CA ASP A 127 -22.60 36.04 -8.23
C ASP A 127 -22.96 36.08 -6.74
N ARG A 128 -23.10 37.27 -6.13
CA ARG A 128 -23.47 37.36 -4.71
C ARG A 128 -24.89 36.89 -4.43
N LEU A 129 -25.80 37.07 -5.39
CA LEU A 129 -27.16 36.55 -5.29
C LEU A 129 -27.15 35.02 -5.23
N HIS A 130 -26.36 34.41 -6.12
CA HIS A 130 -26.14 32.98 -6.17
C HIS A 130 -25.49 32.45 -4.89
N ASP A 131 -24.51 33.17 -4.34
CA ASP A 131 -23.84 32.81 -3.09
C ASP A 131 -24.81 32.81 -1.91
N ALA A 132 -25.63 33.86 -1.80
CA ALA A 132 -26.64 33.97 -0.75
C ALA A 132 -27.59 32.77 -0.75
N TYR A 133 -28.13 32.48 -1.93
CA TYR A 133 -29.03 31.36 -2.12
C TYR A 133 -28.35 30.04 -1.74
N ALA A 134 -27.15 29.78 -2.27
CA ALA A 134 -26.42 28.54 -2.02
C ALA A 134 -26.13 28.31 -0.53
N LEU A 135 -25.66 29.35 0.15
CA LEU A 135 -25.31 29.30 1.57
C LEU A 135 -26.56 29.14 2.45
N TYR A 136 -27.64 29.83 2.11
CA TYR A 136 -28.90 29.70 2.84
C TYR A 136 -29.47 28.29 2.73
N MET A 137 -29.47 27.73 1.51
CA MET A 137 -29.94 26.37 1.27
C MET A 137 -29.05 25.33 1.95
N TYR A 138 -27.73 25.53 1.94
CA TYR A 138 -26.79 24.69 2.67
C TYR A 138 -27.08 24.69 4.18
N PHE A 139 -27.32 25.86 4.78
CA PHE A 139 -27.68 25.91 6.20
C PHE A 139 -29.04 25.30 6.49
N CYS A 140 -30.01 25.40 5.58
CA CYS A 140 -31.30 24.71 5.76
C CYS A 140 -31.14 23.19 5.76
N ASP A 141 -30.35 22.65 4.82
CA ASP A 141 -30.06 21.22 4.68
C ASP A 141 -29.44 20.64 5.96
N GLU A 142 -28.47 21.34 6.55
CA GLU A 142 -27.77 20.95 7.80
C GLU A 142 -28.68 20.92 9.04
N TYR A 143 -29.86 21.52 8.97
CA TYR A 143 -30.86 21.51 10.04
C TYR A 143 -32.11 20.68 9.67
N ASP A 144 -32.05 19.88 8.60
CA ASP A 144 -33.17 19.10 8.07
C ASP A 144 -34.40 19.96 7.76
N LEU A 145 -34.19 21.20 7.30
CA LEU A 145 -35.25 22.13 6.92
C LEU A 145 -35.51 22.06 5.40
N ASN A 146 -36.64 21.46 5.01
CA ASN A 146 -37.04 21.32 3.60
C ASN A 146 -37.84 22.53 3.10
N PRO A 147 -37.42 23.22 2.01
CA PRO A 147 -38.09 24.39 1.43
C PRO A 147 -39.56 24.18 1.09
N ASP A 148 -40.38 25.25 1.23
CA ASP A 148 -41.77 25.23 0.81
C ASP A 148 -41.80 25.61 -0.68
N ASP A 149 -41.86 24.57 -1.50
CA ASP A 149 -41.90 24.63 -2.96
C ASP A 149 -43.07 25.47 -3.50
N ASP A 150 -44.11 25.65 -2.69
CA ASP A 150 -45.31 26.41 -3.04
C ASP A 150 -45.19 27.90 -2.71
N SER A 151 -44.13 28.32 -2.00
CA SER A 151 -43.94 29.74 -1.72
C SER A 151 -43.65 30.54 -2.99
N GLU A 152 -44.37 31.66 -3.17
CA GLU A 152 -44.28 32.52 -4.37
C GLU A 152 -42.84 32.92 -4.68
N LEU A 153 -42.04 33.17 -3.64
CA LEU A 153 -40.66 33.58 -3.80
C LEU A 153 -39.73 32.43 -4.17
N PHE A 154 -39.94 31.22 -3.64
CA PHE A 154 -39.22 30.03 -4.07
C PHE A 154 -39.45 29.80 -5.57
N GLN A 155 -40.71 29.88 -6.01
CA GLN A 155 -41.08 29.79 -7.42
C GLN A 155 -40.53 30.93 -8.30
N ARG A 156 -40.11 32.07 -7.73
CA ARG A 156 -39.46 33.15 -8.48
C ARG A 156 -37.93 33.06 -8.50
N VAL A 157 -37.31 32.74 -7.36
CA VAL A 157 -35.84 32.75 -7.22
C VAL A 157 -35.23 31.48 -7.79
N VAL A 158 -35.81 30.32 -7.48
CA VAL A 158 -35.24 29.03 -7.89
C VAL A 158 -35.20 28.88 -9.40
N PRO A 159 -36.25 29.25 -10.17
CA PRO A 159 -36.16 29.23 -11.64
C PRO A 159 -35.17 30.23 -12.22
N VAL A 160 -34.88 31.36 -11.56
CA VAL A 160 -33.85 32.30 -12.03
C VAL A 160 -32.46 31.72 -11.83
N VAL A 161 -32.20 31.12 -10.66
CA VAL A 161 -30.89 30.54 -10.31
C VAL A 161 -30.64 29.23 -11.06
N GLN A 162 -31.60 28.31 -11.07
CA GLN A 162 -31.50 27.02 -11.74
C GLN A 162 -31.78 27.12 -13.25
N GLY A 163 -32.65 28.02 -13.69
CA GLY A 163 -32.89 28.25 -15.12
C GLY A 163 -31.64 28.75 -15.83
N LYS A 164 -30.79 29.53 -15.14
CA LYS A 164 -29.45 29.92 -15.60
C LYS A 164 -28.50 28.71 -15.77
N GLU A 165 -28.59 27.71 -14.89
CA GLU A 165 -27.84 26.47 -15.00
C GLU A 165 -28.34 25.59 -16.16
N ILE A 166 -29.67 25.42 -16.24
CA ILE A 166 -30.35 24.63 -17.27
C ILE A 166 -30.11 25.24 -18.67
N ALA A 167 -30.18 26.57 -18.80
CA ALA A 167 -29.87 27.27 -20.04
C ALA A 167 -28.40 27.16 -20.47
N TYR A 168 -27.49 26.78 -19.56
CA TYR A 168 -26.09 26.55 -19.92
C TYR A 168 -25.79 25.08 -20.23
N MET A 169 -26.49 24.16 -19.55
CA MET A 169 -26.39 22.72 -19.82
C MET A 169 -27.13 22.30 -21.10
N GLN A 170 -28.00 23.16 -21.63
CA GLN A 170 -28.64 22.97 -22.94
C GLN A 170 -27.70 23.42 -24.05
N ASP A 171 -27.64 22.64 -25.14
CA ASP A 171 -26.97 23.06 -26.37
C ASP A 171 -27.60 24.39 -26.82
N PHE A 172 -26.79 25.38 -27.20
CA PHE A 172 -27.30 26.64 -27.72
C PHE A 172 -28.24 26.42 -28.92
N ALA A 173 -28.05 25.34 -29.68
CA ALA A 173 -28.96 24.89 -30.73
C ALA A 173 -30.34 24.48 -30.21
N ASP A 174 -30.46 23.93 -29.00
CA ASP A 174 -31.76 23.64 -28.37
C ASP A 174 -32.45 24.91 -27.88
N ILE A 175 -31.67 25.89 -27.45
CA ILE A 175 -32.15 27.21 -27.05
C ILE A 175 -32.64 27.97 -28.27
N GLY A 176 -31.84 28.00 -29.35
CA GLY A 176 -32.20 28.52 -30.66
C GLY A 176 -33.45 27.85 -31.23
N ARG A 177 -33.58 26.52 -31.15
CA ARG A 177 -34.80 25.78 -31.54
C ARG A 177 -36.03 26.11 -30.70
N LYS A 178 -35.86 26.40 -29.41
CA LYS A 178 -36.98 26.80 -28.53
C LYS A 178 -37.43 28.24 -28.79
N PHE A 179 -36.50 29.12 -29.15
CA PHE A 179 -36.81 30.51 -29.51
C PHE A 179 -37.35 30.63 -30.93
N ALA A 180 -36.73 29.98 -31.91
CA ALA A 180 -37.18 29.89 -33.30
C ALA A 180 -38.35 28.92 -33.49
N LYS A 181 -39.26 28.81 -32.51
CA LYS A 181 -40.49 28.02 -32.65
C LYS A 181 -41.50 28.68 -33.57
N ASP A 182 -41.38 29.98 -33.82
CA ASP A 182 -42.16 30.69 -34.82
C ASP A 182 -41.43 30.67 -36.17
N TRP A 183 -42.05 30.03 -37.17
CA TRP A 183 -41.61 30.04 -38.57
C TRP A 183 -41.31 31.45 -39.10
N GLU A 184 -41.99 32.46 -38.55
CA GLU A 184 -41.79 33.88 -38.87
C GLU A 184 -40.42 34.41 -38.42
N GLN A 185 -39.87 33.92 -37.30
CA GLN A 185 -38.54 34.30 -36.83
C GLN A 185 -37.42 33.70 -37.69
N GLU A 186 -37.55 32.45 -38.13
CA GLU A 186 -36.57 31.82 -39.02
C GLU A 186 -36.54 32.52 -40.38
N LYS A 187 -37.71 32.92 -40.89
CA LYS A 187 -37.82 33.73 -42.11
C LYS A 187 -37.14 35.10 -41.94
N ASN A 188 -37.42 35.81 -40.84
CA ASN A 188 -36.79 37.10 -40.55
C ASN A 188 -35.26 36.98 -40.48
N ALA A 189 -34.72 35.94 -39.85
CA ALA A 189 -33.28 35.74 -39.77
C ALA A 189 -32.63 35.50 -41.14
N ARG A 190 -33.30 34.76 -42.04
CA ARG A 190 -32.81 34.55 -43.42
C ARG A 190 -32.87 35.82 -44.25
N ASP A 191 -33.99 36.55 -44.18
CA ASP A 191 -34.16 37.82 -44.92
C ASP A 191 -33.08 38.83 -44.48
N LEU A 192 -32.79 38.88 -43.18
CA LEU A 192 -31.70 39.67 -42.61
C LEU A 192 -30.32 39.20 -43.09
N MET A 193 -30.04 37.90 -43.09
CA MET A 193 -28.78 37.35 -43.63
C MET A 193 -28.56 37.67 -45.11
N GLU A 194 -29.62 37.66 -45.91
CA GLU A 194 -29.56 38.05 -47.33
C GLU A 194 -29.24 39.54 -47.48
N SER A 195 -29.83 40.40 -46.64
CA SER A 195 -29.56 41.85 -46.65
C SER A 195 -28.09 42.18 -46.32
N THR A 196 -27.43 41.35 -45.52
CA THR A 196 -26.04 41.51 -45.11
C THR A 196 -25.05 40.70 -45.97
N ALA A 197 -25.51 40.03 -47.04
CA ALA A 197 -24.70 39.06 -47.80
C ALA A 197 -23.40 39.62 -48.39
N HIS A 198 -23.37 40.91 -48.73
CA HIS A 198 -22.17 41.60 -49.21
C HIS A 198 -21.06 41.71 -48.16
N ILE A 199 -21.42 41.68 -46.87
CA ILE A 199 -20.49 41.62 -45.72
C ILE A 199 -20.33 40.18 -45.24
N CYS A 200 -21.42 39.41 -45.15
CA CYS A 200 -21.42 38.00 -44.73
C CYS A 200 -20.77 37.02 -45.72
N GLY A 201 -20.31 37.48 -46.89
CA GLY A 201 -19.53 36.66 -47.82
C GLY A 201 -18.21 36.19 -47.21
N GLY A 202 -17.64 36.95 -46.27
CA GLY A 202 -16.48 36.57 -45.48
C GLY A 202 -16.84 35.67 -44.30
N LYS A 203 -16.09 34.58 -44.12
CA LYS A 203 -16.32 33.63 -43.00
C LYS A 203 -15.41 33.90 -41.81
N SER A 204 -14.57 34.92 -41.87
CA SER A 204 -13.66 35.33 -40.79
C SER A 204 -13.63 36.86 -40.70
N LEU A 205 -13.07 37.38 -39.60
CA LEU A 205 -12.87 38.82 -39.44
C LEU A 205 -11.87 39.37 -40.45
N GLU A 206 -10.85 38.58 -40.81
CA GLU A 206 -9.92 38.87 -41.92
C GLU A 206 -10.67 38.96 -43.26
N ASP A 207 -11.49 37.95 -43.59
CA ASP A 207 -12.26 37.93 -44.84
C ASP A 207 -13.18 39.16 -44.89
N ILE A 208 -13.83 39.54 -43.78
CA ILE A 208 -14.76 40.67 -43.73
C ILE A 208 -14.02 42.00 -43.82
N GLY A 209 -12.96 42.19 -43.03
CA GLY A 209 -12.16 43.42 -43.04
C GLY A 209 -11.62 43.76 -44.42
N ALA A 210 -11.27 42.76 -45.22
CA ALA A 210 -10.80 42.95 -46.60
C ALA A 210 -11.87 43.49 -47.57
N HIS A 211 -13.16 43.39 -47.24
CA HIS A 211 -14.28 43.76 -48.11
C HIS A 211 -15.10 44.94 -47.58
N LEU A 212 -14.79 45.47 -46.38
CA LEU A 212 -15.48 46.63 -45.83
C LEU A 212 -15.06 47.92 -46.56
N ASP A 213 -16.06 48.75 -46.90
CA ASP A 213 -15.81 50.11 -47.36
C ASP A 213 -15.24 50.94 -46.19
N PRO A 214 -14.03 51.52 -46.29
CA PRO A 214 -13.40 52.26 -45.19
C PRO A 214 -14.24 53.43 -44.63
N GLU A 215 -15.14 54.00 -45.44
CA GLU A 215 -16.00 55.12 -45.04
C GLU A 215 -17.35 54.65 -44.45
N SER A 216 -17.58 53.34 -44.41
CA SER A 216 -18.82 52.75 -43.90
C SER A 216 -18.88 52.73 -42.36
N PRO A 217 -20.08 52.84 -41.76
CA PRO A 217 -20.26 52.65 -40.31
C PRO A 217 -19.70 51.31 -39.79
N GLU A 218 -19.74 50.28 -40.61
CA GLU A 218 -19.23 48.94 -40.35
C GLU A 218 -17.70 48.92 -40.21
N ALA A 219 -16.98 49.64 -41.09
CA ALA A 219 -15.54 49.83 -40.95
C ALA A 219 -15.20 50.62 -39.67
N GLY A 220 -16.05 51.58 -39.30
CA GLY A 220 -15.93 52.30 -38.03
C GLY A 220 -15.97 51.39 -36.81
N ILE A 221 -16.96 50.49 -36.71
CA ILE A 221 -17.04 49.54 -35.59
C ILE A 221 -15.92 48.49 -35.65
N PHE A 222 -15.53 48.04 -36.84
CA PHE A 222 -14.41 47.11 -37.03
C PHE A 222 -13.11 47.70 -36.49
N ASN A 223 -12.78 48.93 -36.88
CA ASN A 223 -11.58 49.64 -36.41
C ASN A 223 -11.64 49.94 -34.90
N MET A 224 -12.81 50.30 -34.38
CA MET A 224 -12.96 50.52 -32.93
C MET A 224 -12.69 49.25 -32.13
N MET A 225 -13.23 48.11 -32.57
CA MET A 225 -13.00 46.82 -31.90
C MET A 225 -11.55 46.36 -32.05
N TRP A 226 -10.92 46.64 -33.19
CA TRP A 226 -9.50 46.45 -33.43
C TRP A 226 -8.65 47.26 -32.45
N ASP A 227 -8.93 48.56 -32.28
CA ASP A 227 -8.21 49.43 -31.36
C ASP A 227 -8.38 48.99 -29.90
N PHE A 228 -9.58 48.55 -29.49
CA PHE A 228 -9.79 47.98 -28.16
C PHE A 228 -8.93 46.74 -27.91
N ALA A 229 -8.82 45.84 -28.90
CA ALA A 229 -7.95 44.67 -28.78
C ALA A 229 -6.49 45.07 -28.55
N GLN A 230 -6.02 46.11 -29.25
CA GLN A 230 -4.66 46.62 -29.09
C GLN A 230 -4.41 47.24 -27.72
N LEU A 231 -5.38 47.96 -27.16
CA LEU A 231 -5.26 48.55 -25.81
C LEU A 231 -5.02 47.48 -24.73
N ASP A 232 -5.60 46.29 -24.91
CA ASP A 232 -5.42 45.14 -24.03
C ASP A 232 -4.30 44.19 -24.49
N ASN A 233 -3.47 44.61 -25.45
CA ASN A 233 -2.34 43.85 -26.01
C ASN A 233 -2.74 42.46 -26.56
N ILE A 234 -3.92 42.37 -27.17
CA ILE A 234 -4.40 41.19 -27.88
C ILE A 234 -4.03 41.35 -29.36
N PRO A 235 -3.04 40.60 -29.88
CA PRO A 235 -2.65 40.71 -31.28
C PRO A 235 -3.77 40.14 -32.17
N VAL A 236 -4.09 40.86 -33.24
CA VAL A 236 -5.24 40.55 -34.10
C VAL A 236 -5.09 39.21 -34.82
N SER A 237 -3.85 38.80 -35.10
CA SER A 237 -3.52 37.48 -35.64
C SER A 237 -3.98 36.30 -34.77
N MET A 238 -4.32 36.53 -33.50
CA MET A 238 -4.93 35.49 -32.66
C MET A 238 -6.35 35.13 -33.08
N TYR A 239 -7.11 36.05 -33.69
CA TYR A 239 -8.53 35.82 -33.97
C TYR A 239 -8.99 36.18 -35.38
N GLU A 240 -8.24 36.96 -36.15
CA GLU A 240 -8.71 37.45 -37.46
C GLU A 240 -8.98 36.35 -38.48
N GLY A 241 -8.15 35.30 -38.51
CA GLY A 241 -8.26 34.17 -39.45
C GLY A 241 -9.31 33.13 -39.04
N GLU A 242 -10.02 33.36 -37.94
CA GLU A 242 -10.95 32.40 -37.38
C GLU A 242 -12.20 32.25 -38.26
N ARG A 243 -12.49 31.01 -38.70
CA ARG A 243 -13.63 30.72 -39.57
C ARG A 243 -14.89 30.36 -38.79
N PHE A 244 -15.98 31.04 -39.10
CA PHE A 244 -17.33 30.76 -38.61
C PHE A 244 -18.08 29.84 -39.56
N THR A 245 -18.79 28.87 -39.00
CA THR A 245 -19.67 27.98 -39.77
C THR A 245 -20.97 28.69 -40.13
N ASN A 246 -21.66 28.21 -41.18
CA ASN A 246 -22.96 28.77 -41.57
C ASN A 246 -23.98 28.69 -40.42
N LYS A 247 -23.92 27.63 -39.60
CA LYS A 247 -24.77 27.48 -38.41
C LYS A 247 -24.50 28.60 -37.40
N GLU A 248 -23.24 28.93 -37.16
CA GLU A 248 -22.88 29.96 -36.18
C GLU A 248 -23.24 31.36 -36.65
N ILE A 249 -23.12 31.62 -37.95
CA ILE A 249 -23.63 32.84 -38.56
C ILE A 249 -25.15 32.89 -38.37
N GLN A 250 -25.89 31.82 -38.69
CA GLN A 250 -27.33 31.74 -38.46
C GLN A 250 -27.70 32.00 -36.98
N ASP A 251 -26.94 31.44 -36.03
CA ASP A 251 -27.17 31.67 -34.60
C ASP A 251 -27.01 33.15 -34.22
N ILE A 252 -26.05 33.87 -34.81
CA ILE A 252 -25.89 35.32 -34.62
C ILE A 252 -27.15 36.05 -35.10
N PHE A 253 -27.62 35.76 -36.31
CA PHE A 253 -28.81 36.40 -36.88
C PHE A 253 -30.08 36.08 -36.12
N ASN A 254 -30.21 34.87 -35.57
CA ASN A 254 -31.32 34.51 -34.70
C ASN A 254 -31.33 35.40 -33.43
N VAL A 255 -30.17 35.62 -32.81
CA VAL A 255 -30.04 36.49 -31.64
C VAL A 255 -30.35 37.96 -31.98
N ILE A 256 -29.85 38.46 -33.11
CA ILE A 256 -30.17 39.83 -33.56
C ILE A 256 -31.67 39.98 -33.82
N SER A 257 -32.28 39.04 -34.56
CA SER A 257 -33.72 39.03 -34.88
C SER A 257 -34.58 39.06 -33.62
N MET A 258 -34.22 38.26 -32.62
CA MET A 258 -34.93 38.25 -31.34
C MET A 258 -34.86 39.61 -30.62
N ASN A 259 -33.72 40.30 -30.69
CA ASN A 259 -33.56 41.59 -30.04
C ASN A 259 -34.19 42.73 -30.83
N ILE A 260 -34.31 42.61 -32.16
CA ILE A 260 -35.14 43.49 -32.98
C ILE A 260 -36.61 43.39 -32.56
N ILE A 261 -37.15 42.18 -32.42
CA ILE A 261 -38.55 41.95 -31.98
C ILE A 261 -38.81 42.56 -30.59
N LYS A 262 -37.79 42.57 -29.72
CA LYS A 262 -37.85 43.19 -28.39
C LYS A 262 -37.64 44.71 -28.40
N ASN A 263 -37.49 45.32 -29.57
CA ASN A 263 -37.12 46.74 -29.74
C ASN A 263 -35.79 47.12 -29.06
N ALA A 264 -34.87 46.16 -28.91
CA ALA A 264 -33.53 46.38 -28.34
C ALA A 264 -32.46 46.59 -29.42
N CYS A 265 -32.74 46.21 -30.68
CA CYS A 265 -31.89 46.41 -31.84
C CYS A 265 -32.67 47.09 -32.97
N ILE A 266 -32.01 47.93 -33.76
CA ILE A 266 -32.60 48.61 -34.93
C ILE A 266 -32.27 47.79 -36.19
N PRO A 267 -33.26 47.39 -37.01
CA PRO A 267 -33.01 46.59 -38.21
C PRO A 267 -31.97 47.18 -39.17
N ASP A 268 -31.96 48.51 -39.34
CA ASP A 268 -31.06 49.20 -40.26
C ASP A 268 -29.58 49.10 -39.84
N ASP A 269 -29.29 48.88 -38.56
CA ASP A 269 -27.93 48.75 -38.01
C ASP A 269 -27.42 47.29 -38.03
N ILE A 270 -28.08 46.39 -38.76
CA ILE A 270 -27.80 44.96 -38.67
C ILE A 270 -26.35 44.59 -38.95
N ASN A 271 -25.72 45.25 -39.93
CA ASN A 271 -24.33 45.00 -40.27
C ASN A 271 -23.39 45.32 -39.10
N ILE A 272 -23.67 46.40 -38.37
CA ILE A 272 -22.89 46.81 -37.19
C ILE A 272 -23.01 45.74 -36.10
N TYR A 273 -24.24 45.26 -35.83
CA TYR A 273 -24.46 44.18 -34.86
C TYR A 273 -23.79 42.88 -35.28
N TYR A 274 -23.80 42.56 -36.57
CA TYR A 274 -23.13 41.38 -37.10
C TYR A 274 -21.61 41.45 -36.88
N VAL A 275 -20.96 42.55 -37.27
CA VAL A 275 -19.51 42.75 -37.05
C VAL A 275 -19.17 42.66 -35.55
N ALA A 276 -19.93 43.35 -34.70
CA ALA A 276 -19.73 43.29 -33.24
C ALA A 276 -19.90 41.87 -32.69
N ALA A 277 -20.89 41.12 -33.17
CA ALA A 277 -21.14 39.75 -32.74
C ALA A 277 -19.99 38.81 -33.12
N LEU A 278 -19.37 38.99 -34.29
CA LEU A 278 -18.20 38.20 -34.69
C LEU A 278 -17.01 38.45 -33.77
N TYR A 279 -16.70 39.71 -33.46
CA TYR A 279 -15.66 40.04 -32.47
C TYR A 279 -15.96 39.41 -31.11
N MET A 280 -17.19 39.54 -30.60
CA MET A 280 -17.57 38.94 -29.31
C MET A 280 -17.40 37.42 -29.31
N ARG A 281 -17.78 36.73 -30.40
CA ARG A 281 -17.59 35.27 -30.49
C ARG A 281 -16.12 34.89 -30.61
N SER A 282 -15.32 35.63 -31.36
CA SER A 282 -13.88 35.39 -31.48
C SER A 282 -13.16 35.57 -30.14
N PHE A 283 -13.44 36.65 -29.39
CA PHE A 283 -12.88 36.81 -28.05
C PHE A 283 -13.33 35.72 -27.07
N ALA A 284 -14.59 35.29 -27.15
CA ALA A 284 -15.07 34.18 -26.32
C ALA A 284 -14.34 32.87 -26.64
N ARG A 285 -14.04 32.59 -27.92
CA ARG A 285 -13.28 31.41 -28.31
C ARG A 285 -11.82 31.49 -27.86
N LEU A 286 -11.17 32.64 -28.01
CA LEU A 286 -9.82 32.86 -27.47
C LEU A 286 -9.77 32.62 -25.95
N TYR A 287 -10.78 33.09 -25.22
CA TYR A 287 -10.89 32.80 -23.80
C TYR A 287 -10.98 31.29 -23.55
N HIS A 288 -11.82 30.56 -24.29
CA HIS A 288 -11.95 29.10 -24.13
C HIS A 288 -10.68 28.33 -24.54
N GLU A 289 -9.94 28.80 -25.54
CA GLU A 289 -8.63 28.23 -25.88
C GLU A 289 -7.64 28.42 -24.74
N ALA A 290 -7.56 29.63 -24.17
CA ALA A 290 -6.74 29.89 -23.00
C ALA A 290 -7.14 29.02 -21.79
N GLU A 291 -8.44 28.82 -21.56
CA GLU A 291 -8.93 27.89 -20.54
C GLU A 291 -8.47 26.45 -20.79
N ALA A 292 -8.56 25.97 -22.03
CA ALA A 292 -8.14 24.62 -22.40
C ALA A 292 -6.63 24.41 -22.18
N VAL A 293 -5.82 25.41 -22.51
CA VAL A 293 -4.37 25.40 -22.24
C VAL A 293 -4.09 25.34 -20.74
N VAL A 294 -4.80 26.13 -19.94
CA VAL A 294 -4.64 26.13 -18.48
C VAL A 294 -5.08 24.81 -17.85
N ASP A 295 -6.19 24.23 -18.32
CA ASP A 295 -6.65 22.90 -17.89
C ASP A 295 -5.61 21.82 -18.23
N ALA A 296 -5.04 21.86 -19.42
CA ALA A 296 -3.97 20.94 -19.84
C ALA A 296 -2.72 21.12 -18.97
N TYR A 297 -2.30 22.36 -18.72
CA TYR A 297 -1.14 22.66 -17.88
C TYR A 297 -1.37 22.23 -16.41
N ALA A 298 -2.57 22.44 -15.87
CA ALA A 298 -2.94 21.96 -14.55
C ALA A 298 -2.90 20.42 -14.46
N GLY A 299 -3.26 19.71 -15.53
CA GLY A 299 -3.06 18.27 -15.68
C GLY A 299 -1.58 17.88 -15.63
N ILE A 300 -0.75 18.51 -16.46
CA ILE A 300 0.70 18.26 -16.54
C ILE A 300 1.39 18.49 -15.19
N VAL A 301 1.05 19.59 -14.50
CA VAL A 301 1.63 19.91 -13.18
C VAL A 301 1.27 18.83 -12.15
N ARG A 302 0.04 18.30 -12.19
CA ARG A 302 -0.38 17.24 -11.27
C ARG A 302 0.31 15.91 -11.55
N GLU A 303 0.43 15.51 -12.81
CA GLU A 303 1.21 14.32 -13.19
C GLU A 303 2.68 14.44 -12.75
N SER A 304 3.26 15.63 -12.88
CA SER A 304 4.61 15.92 -12.40
C SER A 304 4.73 15.84 -10.87
N GLU A 305 3.75 16.37 -10.13
CA GLU A 305 3.70 16.26 -8.66
C GLU A 305 3.58 14.78 -8.21
N GLN A 306 2.71 14.00 -8.85
CA GLN A 306 2.56 12.57 -8.60
C GLN A 306 3.85 11.79 -8.87
N GLN A 307 4.52 12.07 -9.99
CA GLN A 307 5.81 11.44 -10.31
C GLN A 307 6.86 11.77 -9.25
N LYS A 308 6.91 13.01 -8.75
CA LYS A 308 7.83 13.39 -7.66
C LYS A 308 7.52 12.66 -6.36
N GLU A 309 6.25 12.46 -6.03
CA GLU A 309 5.84 11.73 -4.82
C GLU A 309 6.16 10.24 -4.92
N VAL A 310 5.85 9.60 -6.06
CA VAL A 310 6.25 8.22 -6.35
C VAL A 310 7.77 8.08 -6.26
N MET A 311 8.53 9.04 -6.79
CA MET A 311 9.99 9.02 -6.69
C MET A 311 10.47 9.13 -5.23
N ARG A 312 9.86 10.00 -4.42
CA ARG A 312 10.17 10.09 -2.97
C ARG A 312 9.87 8.79 -2.23
N ASN A 313 8.71 8.19 -2.51
CA ASN A 313 8.32 6.91 -1.92
C ASN A 313 9.25 5.77 -2.32
N ASN A 314 9.68 5.73 -3.59
CA ASN A 314 10.65 4.76 -4.08
C ASN A 314 12.01 4.92 -3.39
N VAL A 315 12.49 6.15 -3.19
CA VAL A 315 13.74 6.42 -2.45
C VAL A 315 13.62 5.97 -0.99
N ALA A 316 12.50 6.26 -0.33
CA ALA A 316 12.24 5.83 1.04
C ALA A 316 12.16 4.30 1.17
N MET A 317 11.47 3.64 0.23
CA MET A 317 11.40 2.18 0.17
C MET A 317 12.77 1.55 -0.08
N ALA A 318 13.55 2.09 -1.01
CA ALA A 318 14.91 1.60 -1.29
C ALA A 318 15.81 1.69 -0.05
N SER A 319 15.72 2.79 0.70
CA SER A 319 16.44 2.94 1.99
C SER A 319 16.02 1.85 3.00
N LYS A 320 14.72 1.54 3.07
CA LYS A 320 14.21 0.54 4.01
C LYS A 320 14.57 -0.89 3.61
N ILE A 321 14.61 -1.17 2.30
CA ILE A 321 15.10 -2.45 1.76
C ILE A 321 16.57 -2.64 2.13
N ALA A 322 17.41 -1.61 1.94
CA ALA A 322 18.83 -1.69 2.30
C ALA A 322 19.05 -1.93 3.80
N GLU A 323 18.23 -1.31 4.66
CA GLU A 323 18.26 -1.55 6.10
C GLU A 323 17.86 -2.99 6.46
N LEU A 324 16.79 -3.50 5.85
CA LEU A 324 16.33 -4.87 6.04
C LEU A 324 17.34 -5.91 5.54
N GLU A 325 18.00 -5.65 4.41
CA GLU A 325 19.07 -6.50 3.88
C GLU A 325 20.26 -6.58 4.84
N LYS A 326 20.66 -5.44 5.42
CA LYS A 326 21.72 -5.41 6.44
C LYS A 326 21.32 -6.23 7.66
N LEU A 327 20.09 -6.05 8.16
CA LEU A 327 19.59 -6.78 9.32
C LEU A 327 19.50 -8.30 9.05
N ALA A 328 19.08 -8.67 7.84
CA ALA A 328 19.03 -10.07 7.39
C ALA A 328 20.42 -10.69 7.37
N LYS A 329 21.43 -9.97 6.86
CA LYS A 329 22.82 -10.42 6.86
C LYS A 329 23.36 -10.62 8.28
N GLU A 330 23.15 -9.66 9.17
CA GLU A 330 23.57 -9.78 10.58
C GLU A 330 22.90 -10.97 11.29
N ARG A 331 21.61 -11.22 11.02
CA ARG A 331 20.91 -12.40 11.54
C ARG A 331 21.48 -13.70 10.98
N GLN A 332 21.81 -13.74 9.70
CA GLN A 332 22.39 -14.92 9.07
C GLN A 332 23.78 -15.25 9.64
N GLU A 333 24.61 -14.23 9.88
CA GLU A 333 25.93 -14.40 10.52
C GLU A 333 25.80 -14.97 11.94
N LYS A 334 24.85 -14.45 12.73
CA LYS A 334 24.55 -14.98 14.07
C LYS A 334 24.03 -16.42 14.02
N LEU A 335 23.15 -16.74 13.08
CA LEU A 335 22.65 -18.10 12.87
C LEU A 335 23.79 -19.07 12.56
N ASN A 336 24.71 -18.68 11.67
CA ASN A 336 25.86 -19.49 11.32
C ASN A 336 26.80 -19.71 12.52
N ALA A 337 27.01 -18.68 13.36
CA ALA A 337 27.82 -18.80 14.57
C ALA A 337 27.19 -19.76 15.59
N ILE A 338 25.89 -19.62 15.85
CA ILE A 338 25.14 -20.52 16.74
C ILE A 338 25.16 -21.96 16.20
N GLN A 339 25.00 -22.16 14.89
CA GLN A 339 25.06 -23.47 14.28
C GLN A 339 26.42 -24.15 14.49
N LEU A 340 27.51 -23.39 14.36
CA LEU A 340 28.86 -23.88 14.61
C LEU A 340 29.08 -24.27 16.08
N GLU A 341 28.57 -23.46 17.02
CA GLU A 341 28.62 -23.80 18.45
C GLU A 341 27.79 -25.03 18.77
N LEU A 342 26.58 -25.14 18.21
CA LEU A 342 25.71 -26.29 18.37
C LEU A 342 26.39 -27.58 17.89
N ASP A 343 27.08 -27.53 16.75
CA ASP A 343 27.79 -28.69 16.21
C ASP A 343 29.00 -29.08 17.08
N ARG A 344 29.70 -28.10 17.67
CA ARG A 344 30.78 -28.35 18.65
C ARG A 344 30.25 -29.02 19.91
N GLU A 345 29.16 -28.52 20.48
CA GLU A 345 28.57 -29.11 21.68
C GLU A 345 27.98 -30.50 21.42
N LYS A 346 27.34 -30.72 20.25
CA LYS A 346 26.92 -32.06 19.83
C LYS A 346 28.08 -33.05 19.77
N LYS A 347 29.25 -32.62 19.29
CA LYS A 347 30.45 -33.46 19.25
C LYS A 347 30.94 -33.81 20.66
N LYS A 348 31.06 -32.83 21.56
CA LYS A 348 31.44 -33.07 22.95
C LYS A 348 30.47 -34.01 23.67
N ASN A 349 29.16 -33.83 23.47
CA ASN A 349 28.16 -34.70 24.06
C ASN A 349 28.29 -36.16 23.57
N ARG A 350 28.66 -36.39 22.30
CA ARG A 350 28.96 -37.75 21.81
C ARG A 350 30.17 -38.35 22.50
N GLU A 351 31.27 -37.60 22.60
CA GLU A 351 32.50 -38.06 23.26
C GLU A 351 32.26 -38.38 24.75
N LEU A 352 31.49 -37.55 25.45
CA LEU A 352 31.10 -37.79 26.84
C LEU A 352 30.19 -39.01 27.00
N ALA A 353 29.23 -39.22 26.08
CA ALA A 353 28.36 -40.39 26.09
C ALA A 353 29.15 -41.69 25.87
N GLU A 354 30.12 -41.69 24.95
CA GLU A 354 31.03 -42.82 24.73
C GLU A 354 31.88 -43.11 25.96
N ALA A 355 32.48 -42.08 26.59
CA ALA A 355 33.26 -42.25 27.81
C ALA A 355 32.43 -42.76 29.00
N ALA A 356 31.18 -42.30 29.13
CA ALA A 356 30.25 -42.78 30.14
C ALA A 356 29.91 -44.27 29.93
N ALA A 357 29.65 -44.68 28.68
CA ALA A 357 29.38 -46.09 28.36
C ALA A 357 30.55 -47.02 28.73
N ILE A 358 31.79 -46.58 28.49
CA ILE A 358 33.00 -47.33 28.88
C ILE A 358 33.10 -47.46 30.41
N LYS A 359 32.83 -46.38 31.15
CA LYS A 359 32.85 -46.41 32.62
C LYS A 359 31.76 -47.30 33.20
N ASP A 360 30.55 -47.26 32.64
CA ASP A 360 29.45 -48.14 33.07
C ASP A 360 29.81 -49.62 32.87
N GLU A 361 30.50 -49.96 31.79
CA GLU A 361 30.97 -51.33 31.54
C GLU A 361 32.04 -51.74 32.56
N GLN A 362 32.99 -50.86 32.88
CA GLN A 362 33.99 -51.10 33.94
C GLN A 362 33.34 -51.30 35.32
N ILE A 363 32.34 -50.50 35.67
CA ILE A 363 31.60 -50.63 36.93
C ILE A 363 30.89 -51.98 37.01
N LYS A 364 30.23 -52.42 35.92
CA LYS A 364 29.57 -53.74 35.88
C LYS A 364 30.57 -54.89 36.08
N ILE A 365 31.75 -54.80 35.48
CA ILE A 365 32.80 -55.81 35.65
C ILE A 365 33.29 -55.85 37.10
N LEU A 366 33.56 -54.69 37.70
CA LEU A 366 33.99 -54.59 39.10
C LEU A 366 32.94 -55.13 40.07
N GLN A 367 31.65 -54.86 39.82
CA GLN A 367 30.54 -55.39 40.62
C GLN A 367 30.45 -56.92 40.54
N ASN A 368 30.66 -57.51 39.36
CA ASN A 368 30.69 -58.97 39.20
C ASN A 368 31.86 -59.60 39.96
N VAL A 369 33.05 -58.98 39.92
CA VAL A 369 34.24 -59.47 40.64
C VAL A 369 34.06 -59.40 42.16
N LEU A 370 33.38 -58.37 42.67
CA LEU A 370 33.05 -58.25 44.09
C LEU A 370 32.06 -59.33 44.54
N GLN A 371 31.02 -59.61 43.75
CA GLN A 371 30.05 -60.68 44.04
C GLN A 371 30.69 -62.08 44.02
N GLU A 372 31.66 -62.33 43.14
CA GLU A 372 32.40 -63.60 43.09
C GLU A 372 33.32 -63.78 44.31
N ASN A 373 33.88 -62.70 44.87
CA ASN A 373 34.74 -62.77 46.05
C ASN A 373 33.98 -62.96 47.37
N ASP A 374 32.74 -62.45 47.47
CA ASP A 374 31.88 -62.66 48.65
C ASP A 374 31.27 -64.07 48.71
N SER A 375 31.35 -64.83 47.60
CA SER A 375 30.82 -66.19 47.48
C SER A 375 31.87 -67.28 47.83
N ARG A 376 32.60 -67.15 48.95
CA ARG A 376 33.41 -68.24 49.51
C ARG A 376 32.60 -69.07 50.51
N PRO A 377 32.25 -70.34 50.23
CA PRO A 377 31.93 -71.28 51.30
C PRO A 377 33.22 -71.73 51.98
N ALA A 378 33.20 -71.74 53.31
CA ALA A 378 34.23 -72.33 54.15
C ALA A 378 34.43 -73.82 53.80
N ALA A 379 35.69 -74.27 53.87
CA ALA A 379 36.14 -75.62 53.58
C ALA A 379 35.31 -76.70 54.28
N ALA A 380 34.96 -77.74 53.53
CA ALA A 380 34.54 -79.04 54.05
C ALA A 380 35.46 -80.11 53.43
N ASP A 381 36.01 -80.95 54.31
CA ASP A 381 36.97 -82.00 54.05
C ASP A 381 36.56 -82.93 52.89
N ALA A 382 37.45 -83.10 51.92
CA ALA A 382 37.33 -84.09 50.86
C ALA A 382 38.46 -85.13 50.99
N ASP A 383 38.03 -86.37 51.24
CA ASP A 383 38.72 -87.66 51.21
C ASP A 383 40.01 -87.74 50.35
N GLU A 384 41.10 -88.22 50.97
CA GLU A 384 42.46 -88.35 50.38
C GLU A 384 42.45 -89.16 49.07
N GLY A 385 41.54 -90.13 48.93
CA GLY A 385 41.38 -90.93 47.70
C GLY A 385 40.80 -90.16 46.51
N THR A 386 40.07 -89.07 46.76
CA THR A 386 39.47 -88.21 45.71
C THR A 386 40.48 -87.14 45.25
N LYS A 387 41.35 -86.69 46.16
CA LYS A 387 42.40 -85.69 45.89
C LYS A 387 43.45 -86.23 44.91
N THR A 388 43.91 -87.47 45.10
CA THR A 388 44.89 -88.13 44.23
C THR A 388 44.38 -88.31 42.80
N LYS A 389 43.12 -88.75 42.64
CA LYS A 389 42.49 -88.89 41.31
C LYS A 389 42.33 -87.56 40.57
N LYS A 390 42.00 -86.47 41.28
CA LYS A 390 41.90 -85.13 40.68
C LYS A 390 43.26 -84.58 40.25
N LEU A 391 44.31 -84.84 41.04
CA LEU A 391 45.68 -84.47 40.70
C LEU A 391 46.18 -85.23 39.46
N GLU A 392 45.91 -86.54 39.37
CA GLU A 392 46.24 -87.35 38.19
C GLU A 392 45.47 -86.90 36.94
N LEU A 393 44.18 -86.56 37.07
CA LEU A 393 43.37 -86.04 35.97
C LEU A 393 43.89 -84.68 35.47
N ALA A 394 44.26 -83.80 36.39
CA ALA A 394 44.82 -82.49 36.06
C ALA A 394 46.15 -82.62 35.29
N GLN A 395 47.04 -83.51 35.72
CA GLN A 395 48.33 -83.74 35.05
C GLN A 395 48.17 -84.30 33.63
N ASN A 396 47.14 -85.11 33.39
CA ASN A 396 46.82 -85.67 32.06
C ASN A 396 45.99 -84.73 31.17
N THR A 397 45.56 -83.56 31.67
CA THR A 397 44.76 -82.59 30.92
C THR A 397 45.65 -81.64 30.11
N LYS A 398 45.36 -81.40 28.83
CA LYS A 398 46.15 -80.46 28.01
C LYS A 398 45.77 -79.03 28.35
N ALA A 399 46.53 -78.39 29.23
CA ALA A 399 46.31 -76.99 29.61
C ALA A 399 47.24 -76.03 28.87
N VAL A 400 46.71 -74.85 28.53
CA VAL A 400 47.50 -73.67 28.16
C VAL A 400 47.34 -72.62 29.24
N VAL A 401 48.46 -72.14 29.78
CA VAL A 401 48.52 -71.21 30.90
C VAL A 401 49.03 -69.87 30.40
N PHE A 402 48.28 -68.80 30.69
CA PHE A 402 48.64 -67.43 30.35
C PHE A 402 48.92 -66.61 31.62
N GLY A 403 50.03 -65.89 31.61
CA GLY A 403 50.44 -65.03 32.71
C GLY A 403 51.19 -65.77 33.84
N GLY A 404 51.38 -65.07 34.95
CA GLY A 404 52.12 -65.53 36.12
C GLY A 404 53.58 -65.10 36.12
N HIS A 405 54.13 -64.90 37.32
CA HIS A 405 55.54 -64.54 37.49
C HIS A 405 56.44 -65.70 37.02
N PRO A 406 57.61 -65.45 36.38
CA PRO A 406 58.49 -66.51 35.84
C PRO A 406 58.83 -67.62 36.82
N ASN A 407 59.07 -67.29 38.10
CA ASN A 407 59.33 -68.29 39.15
C ASN A 407 58.15 -69.25 39.36
N TRP A 408 56.92 -68.73 39.37
CA TRP A 408 55.70 -69.55 39.52
C TRP A 408 55.47 -70.43 38.28
N GLN A 409 55.73 -69.89 37.09
CA GLN A 409 55.68 -70.66 35.85
C GLN A 409 56.69 -71.81 35.86
N ALA A 410 57.91 -71.58 36.35
CA ALA A 410 58.95 -72.60 36.47
C ALA A 410 58.56 -73.72 37.44
N GLU A 411 57.94 -73.38 38.58
CA GLU A 411 57.41 -74.38 39.51
C GLU A 411 56.23 -75.16 38.92
N LEU A 412 55.30 -74.49 38.21
CA LEU A 412 54.19 -75.14 37.54
C LEU A 412 54.69 -76.11 36.45
N LYS A 413 55.73 -75.73 35.71
CA LYS A 413 56.36 -76.58 34.69
C LYS A 413 57.04 -77.81 35.28
N LYS A 414 57.52 -77.77 36.53
CA LYS A 414 58.03 -78.95 37.25
C LYS A 414 56.90 -79.91 37.64
N ALA A 415 55.76 -79.37 38.08
CA ALA A 415 54.62 -80.17 38.53
C ALA A 415 53.77 -80.74 37.38
N ALA A 416 53.74 -80.05 36.23
CA ALA A 416 53.03 -80.45 35.02
C ALA A 416 53.88 -80.10 33.76
N PRO A 417 54.84 -80.97 33.37
CA PRO A 417 55.76 -80.71 32.26
C PRO A 417 55.07 -80.51 30.91
N ASP A 418 53.90 -81.08 30.71
CA ASP A 418 53.19 -81.07 29.42
C ASP A 418 52.31 -79.83 29.19
N TYR A 419 52.23 -78.91 30.17
CA TYR A 419 51.46 -77.68 30.02
C TYR A 419 52.18 -76.66 29.14
N ASN A 420 51.43 -75.99 28.27
CA ASN A 420 51.94 -74.91 27.44
C ASN A 420 51.82 -73.59 28.19
N ILE A 421 52.94 -73.02 28.63
CA ILE A 421 52.96 -71.78 29.41
C ILE A 421 53.36 -70.62 28.49
N VAL A 422 52.57 -69.56 28.51
CA VAL A 422 52.80 -68.32 27.75
C VAL A 422 53.12 -67.20 28.72
N ASP A 423 54.26 -66.56 28.50
CA ASP A 423 54.75 -65.44 29.28
C ASP A 423 53.74 -64.28 29.30
N ALA A 424 53.63 -63.59 30.45
CA ALA A 424 52.72 -62.47 30.69
C ALA A 424 52.94 -61.29 29.73
N ASP A 425 54.17 -61.14 29.21
CA ASP A 425 54.58 -60.05 28.32
C ASP A 425 54.66 -60.46 26.84
N ASN A 426 54.32 -61.71 26.50
CA ASN A 426 54.34 -62.18 25.11
C ASN A 426 53.03 -61.82 24.38
N TYR A 427 52.97 -60.62 23.80
CA TYR A 427 51.83 -60.15 23.00
C TYR A 427 51.72 -60.84 21.62
N GLY A 428 52.85 -61.36 21.12
CA GLY A 428 53.00 -61.98 19.80
C GLY A 428 52.62 -63.46 19.73
N PHE A 429 52.10 -64.04 20.82
CA PHE A 429 51.75 -65.47 20.86
C PHE A 429 50.74 -65.86 19.78
N ASP A 430 50.93 -67.04 19.19
CA ASP A 430 49.98 -67.63 18.24
C ASP A 430 48.77 -68.17 19.01
N ALA A 431 47.60 -67.57 18.79
CA ALA A 431 46.37 -67.94 19.46
C ALA A 431 45.90 -69.38 19.12
N LYS A 432 46.46 -70.02 18.08
CA LYS A 432 46.18 -71.42 17.72
C LYS A 432 46.64 -72.43 18.77
N ILE A 433 47.54 -72.04 19.69
CA ILE A 433 47.95 -72.90 20.81
C ILE A 433 46.75 -73.34 21.67
N MET A 434 45.68 -72.54 21.73
CA MET A 434 44.45 -72.85 22.46
C MET A 434 43.54 -73.84 21.74
N ASP A 435 43.71 -74.06 20.44
CA ASP A 435 42.82 -74.93 19.65
C ASP A 435 42.90 -76.38 20.13
N LYS A 436 44.12 -76.82 20.49
CA LYS A 436 44.44 -78.19 20.98
C LYS A 436 44.38 -78.35 22.50
N ALA A 437 44.06 -77.28 23.22
CA ALA A 437 43.97 -77.30 24.68
C ALA A 437 42.58 -77.75 25.14
N ASP A 438 42.50 -78.49 26.23
CA ASP A 438 41.26 -78.85 26.90
C ASP A 438 40.84 -77.76 27.89
N VAL A 439 41.82 -77.10 28.52
CA VAL A 439 41.63 -76.04 29.50
C VAL A 439 42.55 -74.85 29.23
N VAL A 440 42.00 -73.64 29.33
CA VAL A 440 42.75 -72.37 29.30
C VAL A 440 42.84 -71.83 30.72
N VAL A 441 44.04 -71.70 31.26
CA VAL A 441 44.28 -71.14 32.59
C VAL A 441 44.75 -69.70 32.44
N ILE A 442 44.18 -68.78 33.21
CA ILE A 442 44.54 -67.38 33.18
C ILE A 442 44.92 -66.90 34.59
N LYS A 443 46.17 -66.50 34.76
CA LYS A 443 46.70 -65.94 36.01
C LYS A 443 46.37 -64.45 36.08
N THR A 444 45.33 -64.13 36.84
CA THR A 444 44.65 -62.83 36.87
C THR A 444 45.44 -61.69 37.51
N ASP A 445 46.40 -62.00 38.37
CA ASP A 445 47.22 -61.06 39.14
C ASP A 445 48.57 -60.72 38.48
N TYR A 446 48.93 -61.40 37.39
CA TYR A 446 50.17 -61.12 36.66
C TYR A 446 50.02 -61.42 35.17
N MET A 447 49.31 -60.56 34.44
CA MET A 447 49.10 -60.66 32.99
C MET A 447 48.84 -59.29 32.37
N ALA A 448 49.37 -59.04 31.17
CA ALA A 448 49.13 -57.80 30.46
C ALA A 448 47.70 -57.70 29.89
N HIS A 449 47.06 -56.53 30.00
CA HIS A 449 45.68 -56.30 29.54
C HIS A 449 45.45 -56.59 28.06
N ALA A 450 46.41 -56.27 27.17
CA ALA A 450 46.27 -56.57 25.75
C ALA A 450 46.32 -58.08 25.45
N GLN A 451 47.10 -58.84 26.23
CA GLN A 451 47.14 -60.30 26.15
C GLN A 451 45.82 -60.90 26.64
N TRP A 452 45.24 -60.33 27.71
CA TRP A 452 44.00 -60.78 28.33
C TRP A 452 42.81 -60.76 27.36
N TYR A 453 42.58 -59.63 26.66
CA TYR A 453 41.49 -59.51 25.69
C TYR A 453 41.61 -60.55 24.57
N LYS A 454 42.82 -60.75 24.04
CA LYS A 454 43.10 -61.70 22.95
C LYS A 454 42.83 -63.16 23.38
N VAL A 455 43.18 -63.52 24.62
CA VAL A 455 42.94 -64.87 25.17
C VAL A 455 41.46 -65.10 25.43
N ILE A 456 40.76 -64.17 26.10
CA ILE A 456 39.34 -64.34 26.44
C ILE A 456 38.46 -64.42 25.20
N GLU A 457 38.67 -63.52 24.23
CA GLU A 457 37.87 -63.51 23.00
C GLU A 457 38.00 -64.85 22.26
N ARG A 458 39.22 -65.38 22.19
CA ARG A 458 39.50 -66.66 21.52
C ARG A 458 38.98 -67.85 22.32
N ALA A 459 39.13 -67.88 23.64
CA ALA A 459 38.59 -68.94 24.50
C ALA A 459 37.05 -69.01 24.42
N ARG A 460 36.37 -67.85 24.41
CA ARG A 460 34.91 -67.76 24.18
C ARG A 460 34.51 -68.27 22.81
N LYS A 461 35.20 -67.84 21.74
CA LYS A 461 34.95 -68.32 20.36
C LYS A 461 35.09 -69.83 20.23
N LEU A 462 36.08 -70.41 20.91
CA LEU A 462 36.34 -71.86 20.90
C LEU A 462 35.51 -72.64 21.94
N LYS A 463 34.70 -71.96 22.76
CA LYS A 463 33.93 -72.53 23.89
C LYS A 463 34.81 -73.40 24.82
N LYS A 464 36.05 -73.00 25.05
CA LYS A 464 37.00 -73.73 25.90
C LYS A 464 36.73 -73.47 27.37
N ARG A 465 36.94 -74.48 28.21
CA ARG A 465 36.87 -74.32 29.66
C ARG A 465 37.99 -73.37 30.11
N THR A 466 37.62 -72.27 30.75
CA THR A 466 38.57 -71.25 31.21
C THR A 466 38.62 -71.25 32.74
N VAL A 467 39.82 -71.33 33.30
CA VAL A 467 40.07 -71.32 34.75
C VAL A 467 40.82 -70.04 35.10
N PHE A 468 40.18 -69.18 35.87
CA PHE A 468 40.79 -67.97 36.41
C PHE A 468 41.46 -68.29 37.74
N PHE A 469 42.74 -67.91 37.87
CA PHE A 469 43.52 -68.19 39.07
C PHE A 469 44.25 -66.93 39.53
N SER A 470 44.26 -66.67 40.84
CA SER A 470 44.93 -65.53 41.47
C SER A 470 45.89 -65.93 42.59
N GLY A 471 45.90 -67.20 43.01
CA GLY A 471 46.79 -67.70 44.07
C GLY A 471 48.18 -68.09 43.56
N ASN A 472 49.09 -68.47 44.46
CA ASN A 472 50.41 -68.99 44.09
C ASN A 472 50.58 -70.49 44.34
N ASN A 473 49.58 -71.15 44.94
CA ASN A 473 49.62 -72.58 45.25
C ASN A 473 49.34 -73.43 43.99
N ILE A 474 50.33 -74.20 43.55
CA ILE A 474 50.23 -75.04 42.34
C ILE A 474 49.29 -76.22 42.55
N GLU A 475 49.28 -76.83 43.74
CA GLU A 475 48.37 -77.94 44.06
C GLU A 475 46.90 -77.47 43.98
N GLU A 476 46.62 -76.26 44.44
CA GLU A 476 45.29 -75.65 44.34
C GLU A 476 44.86 -75.43 42.88
N LEU A 477 45.78 -74.96 42.02
CA LEU A 477 45.51 -74.81 40.60
C LEU A 477 45.23 -76.18 39.95
N LEU A 478 46.04 -77.19 40.22
CA LEU A 478 45.87 -78.53 39.67
C LEU A 478 44.53 -79.14 40.12
N LEU A 479 44.15 -78.99 41.39
CA LEU A 479 42.84 -79.42 41.88
C LEU A 479 41.67 -78.70 41.20
N LYS A 480 41.82 -77.42 40.82
CA LYS A 480 40.82 -76.66 40.05
C LYS A 480 40.71 -77.11 38.60
N ILE A 481 41.82 -77.55 38.00
CA ILE A 481 41.83 -78.09 36.63
C ILE A 481 41.21 -79.49 36.59
N GLY A 482 41.54 -80.34 37.57
CA GLY A 482 41.07 -81.72 37.68
C GLY A 482 39.70 -81.90 38.36
N SER A 483 39.07 -80.82 38.82
CA SER A 483 37.64 -80.81 39.21
C SER A 483 36.76 -80.64 37.97
#